data_AF-A0A7D5C0G5-F1
#
_entry.id   AF-A0A7D5C0G5-F1
#
_cell.length_a   1.000
_cell.length_b   1.000
_cell.length_c   1.000
_cell.angle_alpha   90.00
_cell.angle_beta   90.00
_cell.angle_gamma   90.00
#
_symmetry.space_group_name_H-M   'P 1'
#
loop_
_entity.id
_entity.type
_entity.pdbx_description
1 polymer ?
#
loop_
_entity_poly.entity_id
_entity_poly.type
_entity_poly.pdbx_seq_one_letter_code
_entity_poly.pdbx_strand_id
1 'polypeptide(L)'
;MAANPAALSVAAGKTATFAVTVKPDNAAGWKLAAASGDTSKATATASGATVTVTGVAATETGKPVTVTATAGGKSVSVPVTVTA
;
A
#
# COMPACT_ATOMS: atom_id res chain seq x y z
N MET A 1 1.21 7.40 11.92
CA MET A 1 0.38 6.55 11.04
C MET A 1 1.09 5.22 10.95
N ALA A 2 0.36 4.12 10.98
CA ALA A 2 0.92 2.78 10.85
C ALA A 2 0.17 2.01 9.75
N ALA A 3 0.86 1.07 9.13
CA ALA A 3 0.28 0.12 8.19
C ALA A 3 0.35 -1.29 8.78
N ASN A 4 -0.72 -2.07 8.60
CA ASN A 4 -0.77 -3.46 9.01
C ASN A 4 -1.35 -4.33 7.86
N PRO A 5 -0.57 -5.28 7.32
CA PRO A 5 0.83 -5.57 7.66
C PRO A 5 1.80 -4.46 7.22
N ALA A 6 2.99 -4.41 7.82
CA ALA A 6 4.04 -3.42 7.50
C ALA A 6 4.81 -3.76 6.21
N ALA A 7 4.63 -4.95 5.66
CA ALA A 7 5.12 -5.41 4.37
C ALA A 7 4.08 -6.32 3.73
N LEU A 8 4.02 -6.39 2.40
CA LEU A 8 3.02 -7.15 1.68
C LEU A 8 3.66 -8.03 0.61
N SER A 9 3.07 -9.20 0.37
CA SER A 9 3.41 -10.06 -0.76
C SER A 9 2.14 -10.41 -1.52
N VAL A 10 2.18 -10.29 -2.84
CA VAL A 10 1.03 -10.52 -3.72
C VAL A 10 1.49 -11.18 -5.02
N ALA A 11 0.72 -12.13 -5.55
CA ALA A 11 1.04 -12.70 -6.85
C ALA A 11 0.65 -11.76 -8.00
N ALA A 12 1.32 -11.85 -9.14
CA ALA A 12 0.93 -11.14 -10.35
C ALA A 12 -0.52 -11.49 -10.75
N GLY A 13 -1.32 -10.47 -11.06
CA GLY A 13 -2.74 -10.60 -11.34
C GLY A 13 -3.64 -10.81 -10.11
N LYS A 14 -3.08 -10.83 -8.89
CA LYS A 14 -3.85 -10.94 -7.63
C LYS A 14 -3.83 -9.62 -6.88
N THR A 15 -4.73 -9.54 -5.90
CA THR A 15 -4.84 -8.39 -5.00
C THR A 15 -4.53 -8.79 -3.56
N ALA A 16 -3.90 -7.89 -2.83
CA ALA A 16 -3.71 -8.00 -1.39
C ALA A 16 -3.99 -6.64 -0.74
N THR A 17 -4.28 -6.62 0.56
CA THR A 17 -4.71 -5.40 1.25
C THR A 17 -3.90 -5.17 2.52
N PHE A 18 -3.68 -3.91 2.87
CA PHE A 18 -3.21 -3.52 4.20
C PHE A 18 -4.07 -2.39 4.77
N ALA A 19 -4.27 -2.42 6.08
CA ALA A 19 -5.00 -1.40 6.81
C ALA A 19 -4.05 -0.29 7.27
N VAL A 20 -4.56 0.94 7.30
CA VAL A 20 -3.81 2.12 7.73
C VAL A 20 -4.50 2.76 8.92
N THR A 21 -3.76 2.95 10.01
CA THR A 21 -4.24 3.60 11.24
C THR A 21 -3.54 4.94 11.46
N VAL A 22 -4.32 5.98 11.75
CA VAL A 22 -3.84 7.36 11.94
C VAL A 22 -4.29 7.86 13.31
N LYS A 23 -3.36 8.29 14.16
CA LYS A 23 -3.66 8.80 15.51
C LYS A 23 -3.55 10.35 15.57
N PRO A 24 -4.45 11.07 16.29
CA PRO A 24 -5.64 10.58 16.99
C PRO A 24 -6.62 9.89 16.03
N ASP A 25 -7.14 8.74 16.49
CA ASP A 25 -7.93 7.82 15.68
C ASP A 25 -9.10 8.56 15.04
N ASN A 26 -9.18 8.52 13.71
CA ASN A 26 -10.30 9.06 12.94
C ASN A 26 -10.71 10.51 13.30
N ALA A 27 -9.75 11.44 13.44
CA ALA A 27 -10.08 12.87 13.37
C ALA A 27 -10.90 13.13 12.09
N ALA A 28 -12.18 13.48 12.20
CA ALA A 28 -13.08 13.56 11.05
C ALA A 28 -12.47 14.39 9.91
N GLY A 29 -12.46 13.86 8.68
CA GLY A 29 -12.11 14.61 7.46
C GLY A 29 -10.79 14.24 6.75
N TRP A 30 -10.03 13.24 7.18
CA TRP A 30 -8.89 12.77 6.38
C TRP A 30 -9.32 11.77 5.29
N LYS A 31 -8.80 11.98 4.08
CA LYS A 31 -8.93 11.04 2.96
C LYS A 31 -7.62 10.26 2.83
N LEU A 32 -7.68 8.94 2.92
CA LEU A 32 -6.55 8.09 2.61
C LEU A 32 -6.28 8.13 1.09
N ALA A 33 -5.03 8.36 0.74
CA ALA A 33 -4.50 8.21 -0.60
C ALA A 33 -3.40 7.16 -0.58
N ALA A 34 -3.23 6.43 -1.68
CA ALA A 34 -2.13 5.50 -1.87
C ALA A 34 -1.53 5.70 -3.26
N ALA A 35 -0.21 5.57 -3.34
CA ALA A 35 0.55 5.64 -4.58
C ALA A 35 1.58 4.51 -4.62
N SER A 36 1.76 3.90 -5.78
CA SER A 36 2.83 2.93 -6.01
C SER A 36 4.06 3.61 -6.59
N GLY A 37 5.25 3.22 -6.13
CA GLY A 37 6.51 3.68 -6.68
C GLY A 37 6.82 3.13 -8.07
N ASP A 38 6.20 2.01 -8.48
CA ASP A 38 6.29 1.48 -9.85
C ASP A 38 4.97 0.77 -10.22
N THR A 39 4.16 1.46 -11.02
CA THR A 39 2.86 0.97 -11.49
C THR A 39 2.97 -0.16 -12.50
N SER A 40 4.15 -0.38 -13.10
CA SER A 40 4.41 -1.52 -13.99
C SER A 40 4.51 -2.83 -13.21
N LYS A 41 4.77 -2.76 -11.90
CA LYS A 41 4.87 -3.93 -11.02
C LYS A 41 3.70 -4.07 -10.07
N ALA A 42 3.23 -3.00 -9.45
CA ALA A 42 2.03 -3.03 -8.63
C ALA A 42 1.27 -1.71 -8.69
N THR A 43 -0.06 -1.77 -8.67
CA THR A 43 -0.91 -0.58 -8.48
C THR A 43 -1.50 -0.58 -7.08
N ALA A 44 -1.82 0.61 -6.56
CA ALA A 44 -2.38 0.77 -5.23
C ALA A 44 -3.57 1.71 -5.27
N THR A 45 -4.64 1.35 -4.59
CA THR A 45 -5.86 2.15 -4.46
C THR A 45 -6.28 2.19 -3.00
N ALA A 46 -6.73 3.34 -2.52
CA ALA A 46 -7.16 3.52 -1.14
C ALA A 46 -8.67 3.70 -1.07
N SER A 47 -9.31 3.01 -0.13
CA SER A 47 -10.72 3.16 0.20
C SER A 47 -10.92 3.08 1.72
N GLY A 48 -11.51 4.12 2.31
CA GLY A 48 -11.61 4.26 3.76
C GLY A 48 -10.23 4.20 4.42
N ALA A 49 -10.05 3.24 5.33
CA ALA A 49 -8.78 2.98 6.02
C ALA A 49 -7.98 1.82 5.41
N THR A 50 -8.36 1.33 4.23
CA THR A 50 -7.73 0.17 3.59
C THR A 50 -7.07 0.57 2.28
N VAL A 51 -5.88 0.03 2.02
CA VAL A 51 -5.20 0.09 0.73
C VAL A 51 -5.25 -1.27 0.08
N THR A 52 -5.78 -1.31 -1.14
CA THR A 52 -5.76 -2.49 -2.00
C THR A 52 -4.62 -2.34 -3.00
N VAL A 53 -3.73 -3.33 -2.99
CA VAL A 53 -2.59 -3.44 -3.90
C VAL A 53 -2.86 -4.55 -4.89
N THR A 54 -2.70 -4.26 -6.18
CA THR A 54 -2.83 -5.24 -7.26
C THR A 54 -1.45 -5.50 -7.84
N GLY A 55 -1.02 -6.77 -7.82
CA GLY A 55 0.19 -7.19 -8.51
C GLY A 55 0.00 -7.15 -10.02
N VAL A 56 0.90 -6.48 -10.73
CA VAL A 56 0.90 -6.38 -12.20
C VAL A 56 1.95 -7.31 -12.78
N ALA A 57 3.19 -7.22 -12.30
CA ALA A 57 4.30 -8.03 -12.76
C ALA A 57 5.28 -8.31 -11.62
N ALA A 58 5.96 -9.45 -11.67
CA ALA A 58 6.89 -9.87 -10.64
C ALA A 58 7.97 -8.81 -10.35
N THR A 59 8.25 -8.59 -9.08
CA THR A 59 9.38 -7.78 -8.62
C THR A 59 10.67 -8.54 -8.80
N GLU A 60 11.75 -7.81 -9.09
CA GLU A 60 13.08 -8.41 -9.06
C GLU A 60 13.38 -8.88 -7.62
N THR A 61 14.06 -10.02 -7.50
CA THR A 61 14.41 -10.59 -6.20
C THR A 61 15.19 -9.58 -5.36
N GLY A 62 14.68 -9.28 -4.16
CA GLY A 62 15.28 -8.30 -3.25
C GLY A 62 14.96 -6.83 -3.57
N LYS A 63 14.13 -6.53 -4.57
CA LYS A 63 13.69 -5.17 -4.91
C LYS A 63 12.15 -5.04 -4.85
N PRO A 64 11.58 -4.93 -3.64
CA PRO A 64 10.15 -4.68 -3.50
C PRO A 64 9.76 -3.31 -4.07
N VAL A 65 8.54 -3.20 -4.58
CA VAL A 65 7.90 -1.92 -4.87
C VAL A 65 7.51 -1.25 -3.57
N THR A 66 7.73 0.05 -3.45
CA THR A 66 7.23 0.80 -2.28
C THR A 66 5.86 1.38 -2.60
N VAL A 67 4.85 1.04 -1.79
CA VAL A 67 3.55 1.71 -1.80
C VAL A 67 3.50 2.71 -0.66
N THR A 68 3.26 3.97 -1.00
CA THR A 68 3.15 5.07 -0.03
C THR A 68 1.67 5.37 0.20
N ALA A 69 1.23 5.26 1.43
CA ALA A 69 -0.08 5.72 1.88
C ALA A 69 0.05 7.05 2.61
N THR A 70 -0.86 7.99 2.34
CA THR A 70 -0.87 9.34 2.90
C THR A 70 -2.25 9.68 3.45
N ALA A 71 -2.30 10.20 4.66
CA ALA A 71 -3.52 10.59 5.35
C ALA A 71 -3.27 11.67 6.41
N GLY A 72 -4.06 12.74 6.40
CA GLY A 72 -3.98 13.80 7.42
C GLY A 72 -2.59 14.41 7.57
N GLY A 73 -1.88 14.60 6.44
CA GLY A 73 -0.51 15.12 6.39
C GLY A 73 0.59 14.15 6.84
N LYS A 74 0.27 12.88 7.13
CA LYS A 74 1.24 11.85 7.49
C LYS A 74 1.35 10.82 6.37
N SER A 75 2.52 10.21 6.24
CA SER A 75 2.80 9.17 5.24
C SER A 75 3.36 7.90 5.88
N VAL A 76 3.08 6.74 5.29
CA VAL A 76 3.64 5.43 5.66
C VAL A 76 3.96 4.69 4.37
N SER A 77 5.10 4.00 4.36
CA SER A 77 5.58 3.25 3.21
C SER A 77 5.52 1.77 3.52
N VAL A 78 4.96 0.99 2.59
CA VAL A 78 4.84 -0.46 2.69
C VAL A 78 5.59 -1.09 1.51
N PRO A 79 6.66 -1.86 1.74
CA PRO A 79 7.28 -2.65 0.70
C PRO A 79 6.35 -3.78 0.26
N VAL A 80 6.19 -3.92 -1.04
CA VAL A 80 5.36 -4.90 -1.73
C VAL A 80 6.24 -5.74 -2.62
N THR A 81 6.28 -7.05 -2.36
CA THR A 81 6.91 -8.03 -3.24
C THR A 81 5.82 -8.64 -4.13
N VAL A 82 6.00 -8.54 -5.44
CA VAL A 82 5.11 -9.19 -6.40
C VAL A 82 5.75 -10.50 -6.84
N THR A 83 5.11 -11.63 -6.55
CA THR A 83 5.58 -12.94 -7.00
C THR A 83 5.03 -13.24 -8.40
N ALA A 84 5.76 -14.06 -9.16
CA ALA A 84 5.26 -14.64 -10.39
C ALA A 84 4.05 -15.56 -10.12
#